data_AF-A0A1Q7A8D4-F1
#
_entry.id   AF-A0A1Q7A8D4-F1
#
_cell.length_a   1.000
_cell.length_b   1.000
_cell.length_c   1.000
_cell.angle_alpha   90.00
_cell.angle_beta   90.00
_cell.angle_gamma   90.00
#
_symmetry.space_group_name_H-M   'P 1'
#
loop_
_entity.id
_entity.type
_entity.pdbx_description
1 polymer ?
#
loop_
_entity_poly.entity_id
_entity_poly.type
_entity_poly.pdbx_seq_one_letter_code
_entity_poly.pdbx_strand_id
1 'polypeptide(L)'
;MLSVQVPPVTELHARIEWFTARLVTTSVQSVTATLARDDGTPVRTLYDGPVADSLAVKWDGLTAAGSLPDDGRYVLHVAPHPALDDGPRPLQVTLDITQVPPDTLPWPAPPTSPTLLPERTSASPALGSLATGAVAAGAVVALPSLFGRSGEATGARFAVAAAVSIAGLVGFFAHQPRPIEANIRANAPARAEWQRRVDAVKTENAKRRGSARLLIRAGPVTVAERAP
;
A
#
# COMPACT_ATOMS: atom_id res chain seq x y z
N MET A 1 13.37 42.53 -20.41
CA MET A 1 13.00 41.22 -21.02
C MET A 1 13.02 40.17 -19.94
N LEU A 2 12.09 39.21 -20.01
CA LEU A 2 12.03 38.03 -19.14
C LEU A 2 11.99 36.81 -20.04
N SER A 3 12.77 35.78 -19.71
CA SER A 3 12.72 34.47 -20.37
C SER A 3 12.90 33.35 -19.35
N VAL A 4 12.35 32.19 -19.67
CA VAL A 4 12.48 30.98 -18.87
C VAL A 4 13.06 29.87 -19.74
N GLN A 5 14.02 29.14 -19.21
CA GLN A 5 14.63 27.99 -19.85
C GLN A 5 14.43 26.77 -18.96
N VAL A 6 13.85 25.73 -19.54
CA VAL A 6 13.51 24.50 -18.82
C VAL A 6 14.05 23.32 -19.63
N PRO A 7 14.69 22.32 -18.99
CA PRO A 7 15.04 21.08 -19.67
C PRO A 7 13.79 20.40 -20.24
N PRO A 8 13.82 19.91 -21.50
CA PRO A 8 12.63 19.30 -22.12
C PRO A 8 12.18 18.03 -21.39
N VAL A 9 13.12 17.29 -20.80
CA VAL A 9 12.84 16.11 -19.98
C VAL A 9 13.75 16.16 -18.76
N THR A 10 13.18 15.93 -17.57
CA THR A 10 13.91 15.77 -16.31
C THR A 10 13.41 14.53 -15.60
N GLU A 11 14.32 13.63 -15.26
CA GLU A 11 14.07 12.60 -14.26
C GLU A 11 14.73 13.01 -12.94
N LEU A 12 14.00 12.92 -11.84
CA LEU A 12 14.53 13.26 -10.53
C LEU A 12 13.96 12.37 -9.43
N HIS A 13 14.74 12.12 -8.39
CA HIS A 13 14.28 11.56 -7.14
C HIS A 13 13.78 12.68 -6.24
N ALA A 14 12.48 12.68 -5.96
CA ALA A 14 11.87 13.71 -5.11
C ALA A 14 12.60 13.79 -3.76
N ARG A 15 12.68 14.99 -3.16
CA ARG A 15 13.41 15.34 -1.92
C ARG A 15 14.94 15.36 -2.02
N ILE A 16 15.53 14.59 -2.93
CA ILE A 16 16.99 14.42 -3.03
C ILE A 16 17.54 15.29 -4.15
N GLU A 17 16.86 15.27 -5.29
CA GLU A 17 17.23 15.96 -6.51
C GLU A 17 16.28 17.12 -6.80
N TRP A 18 16.70 18.01 -7.70
CA TRP A 18 16.00 19.26 -7.98
C TRP A 18 15.68 19.40 -9.46
N PHE A 19 14.42 19.62 -9.78
CA PHE A 19 14.04 20.20 -11.07
C PHE A 19 14.52 21.65 -11.09
N THR A 20 15.14 22.07 -12.19
CA THR A 20 15.71 23.43 -12.30
C THR A 20 15.17 24.13 -13.53
N ALA A 21 14.50 25.26 -13.32
CA ALA A 21 14.14 26.22 -14.36
C ALA A 21 15.04 27.45 -14.24
N ARG A 22 15.66 27.87 -15.33
CA ARG A 22 16.50 29.07 -15.36
C ARG A 22 15.67 30.26 -15.82
N LEU A 23 15.57 31.26 -14.95
CA LEU A 23 15.06 32.57 -15.28
C LEU A 23 16.21 33.44 -15.78
N VAL A 24 15.95 34.22 -16.82
CA VAL A 24 16.90 35.21 -17.36
C VAL A 24 16.18 36.53 -17.58
N THR A 25 16.78 37.60 -17.06
CA THR A 25 16.29 38.98 -17.12
C THR A 25 17.36 39.91 -17.66
N THR A 26 16.98 40.94 -18.39
CA THR A 26 17.94 41.95 -18.91
C THR A 26 18.24 43.08 -17.91
N SER A 27 17.45 43.17 -16.84
CA SER A 27 17.54 44.19 -15.81
C SER A 27 16.98 43.64 -14.50
N VAL A 28 17.39 44.22 -13.37
CA VAL A 28 16.84 43.83 -12.06
C VAL A 28 15.33 44.06 -12.03
N GLN A 29 14.58 42.99 -11.77
CA GLN A 29 13.13 43.03 -11.61
C GLN A 29 12.68 41.93 -10.65
N SER A 30 11.64 42.21 -9.87
CA SER A 30 11.02 41.19 -9.04
C SER A 30 10.14 40.28 -9.88
N VAL A 31 10.24 38.97 -9.64
CA VAL A 31 9.57 37.90 -10.39
C VAL A 31 9.04 36.88 -9.41
N THR A 32 7.82 36.41 -9.66
CA THR A 32 7.22 35.29 -8.95
C THR A 32 7.11 34.10 -9.90
N ALA A 33 7.61 32.94 -9.47
CA ALA A 33 7.48 31.67 -10.17
C ALA A 33 6.59 30.73 -9.35
N THR A 34 5.44 30.37 -9.90
CA THR A 34 4.46 29.48 -9.26
C THR A 34 4.25 28.22 -10.09
N LEU A 35 4.00 27.12 -9.39
CA LEU A 35 3.57 25.87 -9.96
C LEU A 35 2.10 25.65 -9.60
N ALA A 36 1.27 25.42 -10.60
CA ALA A 36 -0.14 25.09 -10.44
C ALA A 36 -0.49 23.86 -11.29
N ARG A 37 -1.61 23.20 -10.99
CA ARG A 37 -2.21 22.25 -11.92
C ARG A 37 -2.81 23.01 -13.11
N ASP A 38 -3.06 22.29 -14.20
CA ASP A 38 -3.75 22.82 -15.39
C ASP A 38 -5.15 23.38 -15.09
N ASP A 39 -5.79 22.92 -14.01
CA ASP A 39 -7.08 23.44 -13.50
C ASP A 39 -6.96 24.73 -12.67
N GLY A 40 -5.73 25.27 -12.52
CA GLY A 40 -5.43 26.47 -11.74
C GLY A 40 -5.20 26.22 -10.24
N THR A 41 -5.32 24.97 -9.76
CA THR A 41 -5.07 24.65 -8.35
C THR A 41 -3.61 24.91 -8.00
N PRO A 42 -3.30 25.79 -7.03
CA PRO A 42 -1.93 26.10 -6.68
C PRO A 42 -1.24 24.89 -6.04
N VAL A 43 -0.04 24.57 -6.52
CA VAL A 43 0.77 23.47 -5.97
C VAL A 43 1.83 24.02 -5.04
N ARG A 44 2.57 25.04 -5.51
CA ARG A 44 3.66 25.65 -4.74
C ARG A 44 4.16 26.95 -5.39
N THR A 45 4.55 27.93 -4.57
CA THR A 45 5.40 29.03 -5.03
C THR A 45 6.85 28.58 -4.98
N LEU A 46 7.52 28.58 -6.13
CA LEU A 46 8.91 28.12 -6.27
C LEU A 46 9.92 29.24 -6.01
N TYR A 47 9.54 30.47 -6.34
CA TYR A 47 10.37 31.65 -6.12
C TYR A 47 9.52 32.92 -6.06
N ASP A 48 9.92 33.86 -5.22
CA ASP A 48 9.35 35.21 -5.17
C ASP A 48 10.45 36.18 -4.74
N GLY A 49 10.88 37.07 -5.63
CA GLY A 49 11.96 38.00 -5.35
C GLY A 49 12.67 38.60 -6.57
N PRO A 50 13.75 39.37 -6.35
CA PRO A 50 14.47 40.06 -7.40
C PRO A 50 15.38 39.14 -8.22
N VAL A 51 15.29 39.22 -9.54
CA VAL A 51 16.18 38.57 -10.51
C VAL A 51 16.94 39.67 -11.28
N ALA A 52 18.26 39.59 -11.30
CA ALA A 52 19.13 40.59 -11.96
C ALA A 52 19.49 40.19 -13.39
N ASP A 53 20.25 39.10 -13.53
CA ASP A 53 20.73 38.56 -14.81
C ASP A 53 20.16 37.16 -15.02
N SER A 54 20.53 36.21 -14.17
CA SER A 54 19.98 34.85 -14.21
C SER A 54 19.79 34.27 -12.81
N LEU A 55 18.72 33.50 -12.65
CA LEU A 55 18.42 32.75 -11.43
C LEU A 55 17.99 31.32 -11.76
N ALA A 56 18.51 30.35 -11.02
CA ALA A 56 18.05 28.97 -11.05
C ALA A 56 16.93 28.76 -10.01
N VAL A 57 15.70 28.66 -10.47
CA VAL A 57 14.54 28.27 -9.65
C VAL A 57 14.57 26.76 -9.51
N LYS A 58 14.60 26.28 -8.27
CA LYS A 58 14.70 24.86 -7.94
C LYS A 58 13.43 24.35 -7.28
N TRP A 59 13.02 23.15 -7.66
CA TRP A 59 11.89 22.44 -7.07
C TRP A 59 12.28 21.01 -6.70
N ASP A 60 11.96 20.61 -5.46
CA ASP A 60 12.30 19.29 -4.87
C ASP A 60 11.34 18.17 -5.28
N GLY A 61 10.38 18.45 -6.17
CA GLY A 61 9.36 17.49 -6.57
C GLY A 61 8.21 17.32 -5.58
N LEU A 62 8.07 18.22 -4.59
CA LEU A 62 6.98 18.16 -3.60
C LEU A 62 6.00 19.32 -3.70
N THR A 63 4.74 19.03 -3.38
CA THR A 63 3.69 20.04 -3.16
C THR A 63 3.98 20.86 -1.90
N ALA A 64 3.24 21.97 -1.70
CA ALA A 64 3.33 22.76 -0.47
C ALA A 64 3.01 21.94 0.81
N ALA A 65 2.22 20.85 0.69
CA ALA A 65 1.92 19.95 1.81
C ALA A 65 3.05 18.94 2.10
N GLY A 66 4.15 18.97 1.33
CA GLY A 66 5.26 18.02 1.46
C GLY A 66 4.94 16.62 0.91
N SER A 67 3.85 16.47 0.16
CA SER A 67 3.48 15.24 -0.55
C SER A 67 4.00 15.23 -1.98
N LEU A 68 4.00 14.06 -2.62
CA LEU A 68 4.23 13.97 -4.06
C LEU A 68 3.03 14.57 -4.82
N PRO A 69 3.25 15.25 -5.95
CA PRO A 69 2.19 15.66 -6.86
C PRO A 69 1.60 14.42 -7.55
N ASP A 70 0.29 14.39 -7.77
CA ASP A 70 -0.32 13.31 -8.56
C ASP A 70 0.14 13.37 -10.02
N ASP A 71 -0.10 12.29 -10.76
CA ASP A 71 0.15 12.26 -12.20
C ASP A 71 -0.75 13.26 -12.91
N GLY A 72 -0.20 13.99 -13.88
CA GLY A 72 -0.98 14.89 -14.72
C GLY A 72 -0.22 16.10 -15.22
N ARG A 73 -0.99 17.08 -15.69
CA ARG A 73 -0.50 18.31 -16.29
C ARG A 73 -0.47 19.45 -15.28
N TYR A 74 0.66 20.15 -15.30
CA TYR A 74 0.97 21.29 -14.45
C TYR A 74 1.43 22.46 -15.30
N VAL A 75 1.36 23.65 -14.73
CA VAL A 75 1.80 24.89 -15.36
C VAL A 75 2.78 25.56 -14.42
N LEU A 76 4.01 25.74 -14.90
CA LEU A 76 4.98 26.66 -14.31
C LEU A 76 4.70 28.06 -14.87
N HIS A 77 4.14 28.93 -14.04
CA HIS A 77 3.85 30.31 -14.39
C HIS A 77 4.93 31.23 -13.80
N VAL A 78 5.48 32.11 -14.63
CA VAL A 78 6.54 33.05 -14.27
C VAL A 78 6.08 34.45 -14.66
N ALA A 79 5.85 35.30 -13.67
CA ALA A 79 5.34 36.65 -13.89
C ALA A 79 6.20 37.70 -13.16
N PRO A 80 6.39 38.89 -13.74
CA PRO A 80 6.95 40.01 -13.00
C PRO A 80 6.01 40.44 -11.86
N HIS A 81 6.61 40.93 -10.78
CA HIS A 81 5.91 41.45 -9.60
C HIS A 81 6.49 42.82 -9.22
N PRO A 82 5.71 43.92 -9.17
CA PRO A 82 4.30 44.01 -9.57
C PRO A 82 4.14 43.83 -11.09
N ALA A 83 2.92 43.46 -11.51
CA ALA A 83 2.56 43.48 -12.92
C ALA A 83 2.49 44.94 -13.38
N LEU A 84 3.33 45.30 -14.36
CA LEU A 84 3.37 46.64 -14.97
C LEU A 84 2.83 46.54 -16.39
N ASP A 85 2.09 47.56 -16.83
CA ASP A 85 1.48 47.56 -18.16
C ASP A 85 2.49 47.53 -19.30
N ASP A 86 3.59 48.27 -19.13
CA ASP A 86 4.75 48.27 -20.04
C ASP A 86 5.85 47.28 -19.61
N GLY A 87 5.54 46.43 -18.61
CA GLY A 87 6.46 45.42 -18.11
C GLY A 87 6.54 44.17 -19.00
N PRO A 88 7.54 43.29 -18.74
CA PRO A 88 7.62 41.98 -19.40
C PRO A 88 6.31 41.19 -19.27
N ARG A 89 5.95 40.43 -20.31
CA ARG A 89 4.75 39.59 -20.24
C ARG A 89 5.00 38.37 -19.35
N PRO A 90 3.97 37.87 -18.63
CA PRO A 90 4.04 36.59 -17.96
C PRO A 90 4.33 35.46 -18.95
N LEU A 91 5.07 34.45 -18.48
CA LEU A 91 5.43 33.27 -19.24
C LEU A 91 4.83 32.04 -18.56
N GLN A 92 4.49 31.04 -19.36
CA GLN A 92 4.03 29.75 -18.87
C GLN A 92 4.74 28.61 -19.58
N VAL A 93 5.01 27.54 -18.82
CA VAL A 93 5.55 26.29 -19.34
C VAL A 93 4.68 25.16 -18.81
N THR A 94 4.07 24.41 -19.72
CA THR A 94 3.34 23.19 -19.36
C THR A 94 4.33 22.11 -18.95
N LEU A 95 4.07 21.44 -17.84
CA LEU A 95 4.86 20.32 -17.32
C LEU A 95 3.94 19.10 -17.18
N ASP A 96 4.17 18.06 -17.97
CA ASP A 96 3.53 16.77 -17.75
C ASP A 96 4.38 15.99 -16.74
N ILE A 97 3.80 15.72 -15.57
CA ILE A 97 4.48 15.08 -14.44
C ILE A 97 3.92 13.67 -14.28
N THR A 98 4.81 12.69 -14.18
CA THR A 98 4.46 11.30 -13.95
C THR A 98 5.31 10.73 -12.81
N GLN A 99 4.67 10.13 -11.83
CA GLN A 99 5.31 9.32 -10.81
C GLN A 99 5.73 7.99 -11.42
N VAL A 100 7.03 7.72 -11.42
CA VAL A 100 7.54 6.40 -11.77
C VAL A 100 7.43 5.52 -10.52
N PRO A 101 6.68 4.40 -10.58
CA PRO A 101 6.55 3.50 -9.45
C PRO A 101 7.93 3.06 -8.96
N PRO A 102 8.19 3.09 -7.64
CA PRO A 102 9.46 2.63 -7.11
C PRO A 102 9.62 1.14 -7.41
N ASP A 103 10.80 0.75 -7.93
CA ASP A 103 11.14 -0.64 -8.19
C ASP A 103 11.32 -1.40 -6.86
N THR A 104 10.23 -1.98 -6.35
CA THR A 104 10.26 -2.75 -5.10
C THR A 104 10.71 -4.17 -5.33
N LEU A 105 11.51 -4.70 -4.41
CA LEU A 105 11.87 -6.11 -4.39
C LEU A 105 10.62 -6.99 -4.17
N PRO A 106 10.54 -8.16 -4.83
CA PRO A 106 9.46 -9.10 -4.60
C PRO A 106 9.50 -9.65 -3.17
N TRP A 107 8.34 -9.99 -2.63
CA TRP A 107 8.24 -10.60 -1.31
C TRP A 107 8.87 -12.00 -1.30
N PRO A 108 9.66 -12.36 -0.28
CA PRO A 108 10.18 -13.72 -0.15
C PRO A 108 9.02 -14.73 -0.08
N ALA A 109 9.08 -15.78 -0.90
CA ALA A 109 8.09 -16.85 -0.85
C ALA A 109 8.00 -17.45 0.56
N PRO A 110 6.79 -17.70 1.09
CA PRO A 110 6.65 -18.42 2.35
C PRO A 110 7.32 -19.79 2.27
N PRO A 111 7.91 -20.30 3.36
CA PRO A 111 8.40 -21.67 3.39
C PRO A 111 7.22 -22.63 3.19
N THR A 112 7.14 -23.28 2.02
CA THR A 112 6.09 -24.24 1.68
C THR A 112 6.51 -25.67 2.01
N SER A 113 5.53 -26.52 2.33
CA SER A 113 5.71 -27.97 2.38
C SER A 113 6.12 -28.48 0.99
N PRO A 114 7.17 -29.32 0.86
CA PRO A 114 7.71 -30.23 1.87
C PRO A 114 8.83 -29.67 2.78
N THR A 115 9.12 -28.37 2.76
CA THR A 115 10.23 -27.78 3.56
C THR A 115 9.93 -27.71 5.07
N LEU A 116 8.66 -27.75 5.47
CA LEU A 116 8.25 -27.70 6.88
C LEU A 116 7.58 -29.00 7.32
N LEU A 117 7.91 -29.47 8.53
CA LEU A 117 7.27 -30.61 9.16
C LEU A 117 5.84 -30.25 9.62
N PRO A 118 4.88 -31.21 9.63
CA PRO A 118 3.55 -30.96 10.17
C PRO A 118 3.59 -30.55 11.64
N GLU A 119 3.05 -29.39 11.99
CA GLU A 119 3.11 -28.87 13.37
C GLU A 119 1.95 -29.34 14.25
N ARG A 120 0.95 -30.04 13.68
CA ARG A 120 -0.21 -30.56 14.40
C ARG A 120 -0.45 -32.02 14.04
N THR A 121 -0.84 -32.81 15.03
CA THR A 121 -1.30 -34.19 14.80
C THR A 121 -2.56 -34.18 13.93
N SER A 122 -2.65 -35.11 12.97
CA SER A 122 -3.85 -35.26 12.14
C SER A 122 -5.09 -35.58 12.99
N ALA A 123 -6.23 -34.94 12.71
CA ALA A 123 -7.51 -35.21 13.38
C ALA A 123 -8.13 -36.59 13.05
N SER A 124 -7.38 -37.48 12.39
CA SER A 124 -7.91 -38.65 11.68
C SER A 124 -8.66 -39.68 12.55
N PRO A 125 -8.34 -39.94 13.83
CA PRO A 125 -9.13 -40.86 14.65
C PRO A 125 -10.49 -40.28 15.10
N ALA A 126 -10.66 -38.94 15.08
CA ALA A 126 -11.84 -38.27 15.65
C ALA A 126 -13.10 -38.39 14.76
N LEU A 127 -12.92 -38.54 13.45
CA LEU A 127 -14.03 -38.76 12.50
C LEU A 127 -14.55 -40.20 12.53
N GLY A 128 -13.68 -41.17 12.77
CA GLY A 128 -14.06 -42.58 12.91
C GLY A 128 -14.97 -42.81 14.11
N SER A 129 -14.68 -42.18 15.25
CA SER A 129 -15.51 -42.29 16.46
C SER A 129 -16.84 -41.52 16.37
N LEU A 130 -16.89 -40.42 15.62
CA LEU A 130 -18.14 -39.73 15.29
C LEU A 130 -19.04 -40.59 14.39
N ALA A 131 -18.47 -41.31 13.42
CA ALA A 131 -19.22 -42.23 12.56
C ALA A 131 -19.77 -43.43 13.35
N THR A 132 -18.96 -44.04 14.24
CA THR A 132 -19.42 -45.14 15.10
C THR A 132 -20.49 -44.68 16.11
N GLY A 133 -20.33 -43.48 16.68
CA GLY A 133 -21.32 -42.88 17.59
C GLY A 133 -22.64 -42.54 16.91
N ALA A 134 -22.61 -42.04 15.68
CA ALA A 134 -23.82 -41.75 14.89
C ALA A 134 -24.57 -43.02 14.48
N VAL A 135 -23.86 -44.10 14.12
CA VAL A 135 -24.47 -45.41 13.79
C VAL A 135 -25.11 -46.04 15.03
N ALA A 136 -24.48 -45.94 16.21
CA ALA A 136 -25.06 -46.42 17.46
C ALA A 136 -26.30 -45.60 17.89
N ALA A 137 -26.30 -44.28 17.68
CA ALA A 137 -27.45 -43.42 17.95
C ALA A 137 -28.64 -43.70 17.00
N GLY A 138 -28.37 -44.00 15.73
CA GLY A 138 -29.39 -44.40 14.76
C GLY A 138 -30.09 -45.71 15.13
N ALA A 139 -29.36 -46.68 15.69
CA ALA A 139 -29.93 -47.96 16.12
C ALA A 139 -30.86 -47.83 17.35
N VAL A 140 -30.59 -46.89 18.26
CA VAL A 140 -31.40 -46.66 19.47
C VAL A 140 -32.72 -45.92 19.15
N VAL A 141 -32.74 -45.09 18.10
CA VAL A 141 -33.94 -44.34 17.69
C VAL A 141 -34.94 -45.20 16.89
N ALA A 142 -34.49 -46.28 16.24
CA ALA A 142 -35.35 -47.14 15.41
C ALA A 142 -36.06 -48.28 16.18
N LEU A 143 -35.60 -48.66 17.37
CA LEU A 143 -36.19 -49.75 18.16
C LEU A 143 -37.63 -49.51 18.69
N PRO A 144 -38.09 -48.28 18.99
CA PRO A 144 -39.44 -48.08 19.54
C PRO A 144 -40.59 -48.21 18.52
N SER A 145 -40.30 -48.24 17.22
CA SER A 145 -41.35 -48.34 16.19
C SER A 145 -41.93 -49.76 16.04
N LEU A 146 -41.34 -50.75 16.71
CA LEU A 146 -41.76 -52.16 16.63
C LEU A 146 -42.55 -52.65 17.86
N PHE A 147 -42.51 -51.96 19.00
CA PHE A 147 -43.21 -52.39 20.21
C PHE A 147 -43.83 -51.20 20.96
N GLY A 148 -45.14 -51.02 20.78
CA GLY A 148 -45.92 -49.95 21.39
C GLY A 148 -46.21 -50.11 22.89
N ARG A 149 -46.62 -48.98 23.48
CA ARG A 149 -47.33 -48.77 24.77
C ARG A 149 -46.67 -49.26 26.07
N SER A 150 -46.13 -48.31 26.85
CA SER A 150 -46.59 -47.96 28.21
C SER A 150 -45.72 -46.83 28.80
N GLY A 151 -46.34 -45.95 29.57
CA GLY A 151 -45.86 -44.60 29.88
C GLY A 151 -44.85 -44.43 31.02
N GLU A 152 -43.83 -45.28 31.14
CA GLU A 152 -42.79 -45.13 32.19
C GLU A 152 -41.34 -45.00 31.66
N ALA A 153 -41.11 -45.10 30.35
CA ALA A 153 -39.76 -45.14 29.78
C ALA A 153 -39.24 -43.81 29.19
N THR A 154 -39.91 -42.69 29.48
CA THR A 154 -39.58 -41.39 28.86
C THR A 154 -38.31 -40.77 29.43
N GLY A 155 -38.13 -40.77 30.76
CA GLY A 155 -36.96 -40.17 31.42
C GLY A 155 -35.64 -40.87 31.10
N ALA A 156 -35.65 -42.21 31.02
CA ALA A 156 -34.45 -43.00 30.73
C ALA A 156 -33.93 -42.76 29.30
N ARG A 157 -34.82 -42.53 28.32
CA ARG A 157 -34.43 -42.30 26.92
C ARG A 157 -33.79 -40.92 26.71
N PHE A 158 -34.33 -39.89 27.37
CA PHE A 158 -33.72 -38.56 27.38
C PHE A 158 -32.38 -38.56 28.14
N ALA A 159 -32.26 -39.34 29.21
CA ALA A 159 -31.00 -39.49 29.95
C ALA A 159 -29.90 -40.15 29.09
N VAL A 160 -30.23 -41.20 28.32
CA VAL A 160 -29.28 -41.85 27.40
C VAL A 160 -28.88 -40.91 26.25
N ALA A 161 -29.84 -40.19 25.65
CA ALA A 161 -29.53 -39.22 24.58
C ALA A 161 -28.64 -38.07 25.08
N ALA A 162 -28.89 -37.57 26.29
CA ALA A 162 -28.05 -36.56 26.93
C ALA A 162 -26.64 -37.10 27.21
N ALA A 163 -26.52 -38.33 27.73
CA ALA A 163 -25.23 -38.95 28.00
C ALA A 163 -24.40 -39.17 26.73
N VAL A 164 -25.02 -39.63 25.64
CA VAL A 164 -24.34 -39.80 24.34
C VAL A 164 -23.90 -38.46 23.75
N SER A 165 -24.73 -37.42 23.87
CA SER A 165 -24.39 -36.07 23.39
C SER A 165 -23.21 -35.47 24.18
N ILE A 166 -23.21 -35.62 25.51
CA ILE A 166 -22.11 -35.18 26.38
C ILE A 166 -20.84 -35.99 26.07
N ALA A 167 -20.94 -37.30 25.90
CA ALA A 167 -19.81 -38.15 25.54
C ALA A 167 -19.22 -37.80 24.16
N GLY A 168 -20.07 -37.47 23.18
CA GLY A 168 -19.64 -36.99 21.87
C GLY A 168 -18.90 -35.66 21.92
N LEU A 169 -19.40 -34.70 22.70
CA LEU A 169 -18.72 -33.41 22.96
C LEU A 169 -17.37 -33.63 23.65
N VAL A 170 -17.33 -34.43 24.72
CA VAL A 170 -16.09 -34.76 25.44
C VAL A 170 -15.09 -35.47 24.51
N GLY A 171 -15.55 -36.41 23.68
CA GLY A 171 -14.71 -37.10 22.70
C GLY A 171 -14.13 -36.18 21.64
N PHE A 172 -14.92 -35.23 21.12
CA PHE A 172 -14.47 -34.23 20.15
C PHE A 172 -13.40 -33.30 20.74
N PHE A 173 -13.62 -32.79 21.96
CA PHE A 173 -12.64 -31.95 22.65
C PHE A 173 -11.38 -32.73 23.08
N ALA A 174 -11.52 -34.02 23.41
CA ALA A 174 -10.38 -34.88 23.78
C ALA A 174 -9.43 -35.15 22.59
N HIS A 175 -9.93 -35.14 21.35
CA HIS A 175 -9.16 -35.46 20.14
C HIS A 175 -8.76 -34.24 19.30
N GLN A 176 -8.71 -33.04 19.90
CA GLN A 176 -8.21 -31.87 19.19
C GLN A 176 -6.78 -32.08 18.68
N PRO A 177 -6.46 -31.63 17.44
CA PRO A 177 -5.11 -31.62 16.90
C PRO A 177 -4.13 -30.92 17.84
N ARG A 178 -3.29 -31.72 18.51
CA ARG A 178 -2.29 -31.21 19.45
C ARG A 178 -1.06 -30.69 18.70
N PRO A 179 -0.41 -29.63 19.23
CA PRO A 179 0.86 -29.18 18.69
C PRO A 179 1.92 -30.28 18.82
N ILE A 180 2.73 -30.44 17.79
CA ILE A 180 3.90 -31.33 17.80
C ILE A 180 5.12 -30.45 18.07
N GLU A 181 5.45 -30.27 19.35
CA GLU A 181 6.52 -29.37 19.81
C GLU A 181 7.87 -29.62 19.13
N ALA A 182 8.20 -30.89 18.84
CA ALA A 182 9.41 -31.25 18.12
C ALA A 182 9.45 -30.68 16.70
N ASN A 183 8.31 -30.73 15.97
CA ASN A 183 8.20 -30.22 14.61
C ASN A 183 8.15 -28.69 14.58
N ILE A 184 7.48 -28.08 15.57
CA ILE A 184 7.49 -26.62 15.76
C ILE A 184 8.93 -26.13 15.98
N ARG A 185 9.69 -26.80 16.86
CA ARG A 185 11.09 -26.48 17.11
C ARG A 185 11.97 -26.69 15.88
N ALA A 186 11.75 -27.77 15.13
CA ALA A 186 12.49 -28.04 13.90
C ALA A 186 12.19 -27.02 12.78
N ASN A 187 10.96 -26.52 12.71
CA ASN A 187 10.55 -25.48 11.74
C ASN A 187 10.95 -24.06 12.16
N ALA A 188 11.25 -23.82 13.45
CA ALA A 188 11.53 -22.49 13.98
C ALA A 188 12.70 -21.77 13.28
N PRO A 189 13.85 -22.43 12.97
CA PRO A 189 14.94 -21.77 12.23
C PRO A 189 14.53 -21.32 10.83
N ALA A 190 13.81 -22.15 10.08
CA ALA A 190 13.35 -21.83 8.73
C ALA A 190 12.35 -20.65 8.72
N ARG A 191 11.42 -20.63 9.69
CA ARG A 191 10.50 -19.50 9.89
C ARG A 191 11.24 -18.22 10.28
N ALA A 192 12.21 -18.32 11.19
CA ALA A 192 13.01 -17.18 11.62
C ALA A 192 13.85 -16.60 10.48
N GLU A 193 14.42 -17.45 9.63
CA GLU A 193 15.17 -17.02 8.45
C GLU A 193 14.28 -16.34 7.41
N TRP A 194 13.10 -16.92 7.14
CA TRP A 194 12.11 -16.28 6.26
C TRP A 194 11.68 -14.92 6.80
N GLN A 195 11.40 -14.81 8.11
CA GLN A 195 11.01 -13.55 8.73
C GLN A 195 12.12 -12.49 8.59
N ARG A 196 13.39 -12.84 8.82
CA ARG A 196 14.52 -11.93 8.59
C ARG A 196 14.58 -11.43 7.14
N ARG A 197 14.32 -12.30 6.15
CA ARG A 197 14.26 -11.89 4.74
C ARG A 197 13.10 -10.94 4.48
N VAL A 198 11.92 -11.21 5.05
CA VAL A 198 10.75 -10.34 4.92
C VAL A 198 11.03 -8.96 5.52
N ASP A 199 11.64 -8.91 6.70
CA ASP A 199 11.99 -7.65 7.37
C ASP A 199 13.03 -6.86 6.58
N ALA A 200 14.03 -7.53 6.00
CA ALA A 200 15.01 -6.92 5.11
C ALA A 200 14.36 -6.33 3.85
N VAL A 201 13.50 -7.10 3.17
CA VAL A 201 12.75 -6.63 1.99
C VAL A 201 11.82 -5.48 2.34
N LYS A 202 11.14 -5.53 3.50
CA LYS A 202 10.28 -4.44 3.98
C LYS A 202 11.06 -3.15 4.19
N THR A 203 12.22 -3.23 4.83
CA THR A 203 13.09 -2.08 5.08
C THR A 203 13.61 -1.48 3.78
N GLU A 204 14.09 -2.32 2.86
CA GLU A 204 14.58 -1.87 1.54
C GLU A 204 13.46 -1.28 0.69
N ASN A 205 12.29 -1.92 0.64
CA ASN A 205 11.14 -1.39 -0.10
C ASN A 205 10.63 -0.07 0.49
N ALA A 206 10.67 0.13 1.81
CA ALA A 206 10.34 1.40 2.43
C ALA A 206 11.32 2.51 2.00
N LYS A 207 12.62 2.21 1.95
CA LYS A 207 13.65 3.14 1.45
C LYS A 207 13.40 3.49 -0.02
N ARG A 208 13.17 2.51 -0.89
CA ARG A 208 12.91 2.73 -2.32
C ARG A 208 11.64 3.54 -2.56
N ARG A 209 10.60 3.35 -1.75
CA ARG A 209 9.36 4.16 -1.79
C ARG A 209 9.57 5.60 -1.32
N GLY A 210 10.51 5.84 -0.41
CA GLY A 210 10.86 7.19 0.05
C GLY A 210 11.54 8.07 -0.99
N SER A 211 12.11 7.45 -2.03
CA SER A 211 12.78 8.11 -3.16
C SER A 211 11.97 7.95 -4.44
N ALA A 212 10.69 8.36 -4.41
CA ALA A 212 9.85 8.31 -5.59
C ALA A 212 10.47 9.11 -6.72
N ARG A 213 10.58 8.49 -7.90
CA ARG A 213 11.16 9.11 -9.08
C ARG A 213 10.05 9.81 -9.86
N LEU A 214 10.27 11.06 -10.20
CA LEU A 214 9.38 11.85 -11.06
C LEU A 214 10.00 11.95 -12.44
N LEU A 215 9.17 11.76 -13.46
CA LEU A 215 9.47 12.10 -14.84
C LEU A 215 8.68 13.37 -15.20
N ILE A 216 9.39 14.44 -15.53
CA ILE A 216 8.83 15.74 -15.89
C ILE A 216 9.15 16.00 -17.36
N ARG A 217 8.12 16.17 -18.19
CA ARG A 217 8.25 16.59 -19.58
C ARG A 217 7.79 18.03 -19.71
N ALA A 218 8.68 18.91 -20.14
CA ALA A 218 8.37 20.32 -20.35
C ALA A 218 7.90 20.56 -21.79
N GLY A 219 6.77 21.22 -21.92
CA GLY A 219 6.27 21.77 -23.17
C GLY A 219 7.02 23.05 -23.58
N PRO A 220 6.65 23.67 -24.71
CA PRO A 220 7.23 24.92 -25.14
C PRO A 220 6.90 26.05 -24.14
N VAL A 221 7.81 27.02 -24.03
CA VAL A 221 7.54 28.26 -23.33
C VAL A 221 6.56 29.08 -24.15
N THR A 222 5.45 29.47 -23.54
CA THR A 222 4.45 30.33 -24.17
C THR A 222 4.23 31.59 -23.34
N VAL A 223 3.74 32.64 -23.99
CA VAL A 223 3.35 33.88 -23.30
C VAL A 223 1.96 33.66 -22.71
N ALA A 224 1.82 33.90 -21.41
CA ALA A 224 0.53 33.85 -20.73
C ALA A 224 -0.19 35.20 -20.84
N GLU A 225 -1.52 35.17 -20.79
CA GLU A 225 -2.32 36.38 -20.67
C GLU A 225 -2.02 37.06 -19.33
N ARG A 226 -2.04 38.39 -19.34
CA ARG A 226 -1.90 39.18 -18.11
C ARG A 226 -3.19 38.97 -17.32
N ALA A 227 -3.10 38.45 -16.10
CA ALA A 227 -4.26 38.39 -15.21
C ALA A 227 -4.83 39.81 -15.04
N PRO A 228 -6.17 39.99 -15.09
CA PRO A 228 -6.82 41.29 -14.99
C PRO A 228 -6.61 41.96 -13.64
#